data_AF-A0AAE3HWN2-F1
#
_entry.id   AF-A0AAE3HWN2-F1
#
_cell.length_a   1.000
_cell.length_b   1.000
_cell.length_c   1.000
_cell.angle_alpha   90.00
_cell.angle_beta   90.00
_cell.angle_gamma   90.00
#
_symmetry.space_group_name_H-M   'P 1'
#
loop_
_entity.id
_entity.type
_entity.pdbx_description
1 polymer ?
#
loop_
_entity_poly.entity_id
_entity_poly.type
_entity_poly.pdbx_seq_one_letter_code
_entity_poly.pdbx_strand_id
1 'polypeptide(L)' 'MTILDNAGYHKSEKIQKYLKKNKWVKLIFLPPYCPHLNLIEHV' A
#
# COMPACT_ATOMS: atom_id res chain seq x y z
N MET A 1 2.35 -0.38 10.42
CA MET A 1 2.59 -1.08 9.14
C MET A 1 1.24 -1.20 8.48
N THR A 2 1.02 -0.50 7.38
CA THR A 2 -0.30 -0.40 6.77
C THR A 2 -0.25 -1.13 5.43
N ILE A 3 -1.10 -2.13 5.28
CA ILE A 3 -1.27 -2.91 4.06
C ILE A 3 -2.25 -2.11 3.19
N LEU A 4 -1.86 -1.81 1.96
CA LEU A 4 -2.70 -1.07 1.01
C LEU A 4 -3.00 -1.95 -0.19
N ASP A 5 -4.19 -1.76 -0.76
CA ASP A 5 -4.56 -2.31 -2.05
C ASP A 5 -3.60 -1.80 -3.15
N ASN A 6 -3.51 -2.52 -4.25
CA ASN A 6 -2.63 -2.17 -5.37
C ASN A 6 -3.19 -1.02 -6.24
N ALA A 7 -4.20 -0.29 -5.77
CA ALA A 7 -4.79 0.86 -6.43
C ALA A 7 -3.70 1.86 -6.88
N GLY A 8 -3.73 2.25 -8.15
CA GLY A 8 -2.69 3.07 -8.79
C GLY A 8 -2.43 4.41 -8.10
N TYR A 9 -3.40 4.94 -7.36
CA TYR A 9 -3.26 6.15 -6.56
C TYR A 9 -2.12 6.03 -5.54
N HIS A 10 -1.89 4.84 -4.96
CA HIS A 10 -0.84 4.58 -3.97
C HIS A 10 0.58 4.60 -4.55
N LYS A 11 0.72 4.50 -5.88
CA LYS A 11 2.01 4.59 -6.59
C LYS A 11 2.34 6.01 -7.04
N SER A 12 1.49 6.98 -6.72
CA SER A 12 1.70 8.38 -7.11
C SER A 12 2.99 8.95 -6.56
N GLU A 13 3.63 9.82 -7.34
CA GLU A 13 4.90 10.47 -7.02
C GLU A 13 4.87 11.23 -5.69
N LYS A 14 3.71 11.81 -5.33
CA LYS A 14 3.47 12.44 -4.02
C LYS A 14 3.66 11.47 -2.85
N ILE A 15 3.14 10.25 -2.98
CA ILE A 15 3.22 9.23 -1.92
C ILE A 15 4.65 8.72 -1.80
N GLN A 16 5.34 8.49 -2.92
CA GLN A 16 6.75 8.13 -2.87
C GLN A 16 7.63 9.22 -2.22
N LYS A 17 7.37 10.51 -2.52
CA LYS A 17 8.04 11.64 -1.86
C LYS A 17 7.76 11.67 -0.36
N TYR A 18 6.51 11.40 0.05
CA TYR A 18 6.14 11.33 1.47
C TYR A 18 6.82 10.16 2.18
N LEU A 19 6.85 8.96 1.58
CA LEU A 19 7.54 7.78 2.13
C LEU A 19 9.05 7.99 2.26
N LYS A 20 9.69 8.66 1.28
CA LYS A 20 11.11 9.01 1.36
C LYS A 20 11.42 9.92 2.54
N LYS A 21 10.51 10.85 2.85
CA LYS A 21 10.63 11.78 3.98
C LYS A 21 10.31 11.12 5.31
N ASN A 22 9.41 10.13 5.29
CA ASN A 22 8.86 9.47 6.47
C ASN A 22 9.18 7.97 6.45
N LYS A 23 10.45 7.61 6.74
CA LYS A 23 10.94 6.22 6.77
C LYS A 23 10.25 5.30 7.81
N TRP A 24 9.52 5.89 8.76
CA TRP A 24 8.71 5.16 9.74
C TRP A 24 7.44 4.56 9.13
N VAL A 25 7.00 5.08 7.97
CA VAL A 25 5.85 4.56 7.24
C VAL A 25 6.34 3.51 6.25
N LYS A 26 6.06 2.23 6.55
CA LYS A 26 6.24 1.11 5.62
C LYS A 26 4.92 0.79 4.95
N LEU A 27 4.88 0.99 3.63
CA LEU A 27 3.80 0.52 2.76
C LEU A 27 4.19 -0.80 2.14
N ILE A 28 3.31 -1.78 2.26
CA ILE A 28 3.46 -3.11 1.67
C ILE A 28 2.34 -3.23 0.63
N PHE A 29 2.75 -3.42 -0.62
CA PHE A 29 1.84 -3.68 -1.73
C PHE A 29 1.61 -5.18 -1.85
N LEU A 30 0.35 -5.59 -1.91
CA LEU A 30 -0.01 -6.98 -2.14
C LEU A 30 0.29 -7.38 -3.59
N PRO A 31 0.63 -8.65 -3.84
CA PRO A 31 0.78 -9.17 -5.20
C PRO A 31 -0.54 -9.02 -5.98
N PRO A 32 -0.48 -8.76 -7.31
CA PRO A 32 -1.67 -8.56 -8.13
C PRO A 32 -2.57 -9.81 -8.09
N TYR A 33 -3.89 -9.59 -8.13
CA TYR A 33 -4.93 -10.64 -8.09
C TYR A 33 -4.98 -11.54 -6.85
N CYS A 34 -4.41 -11.10 -5.71
CA CYS A 34 -4.56 -11.76 -4.41
C CYS A 34 -5.43 -10.94 -3.44
N PRO A 35 -6.73 -10.72 -3.73
CA PRO A 35 -7.63 -10.00 -2.80
C PRO A 35 -7.79 -10.75 -1.46
N HIS A 36 -7.65 -12.09 -1.46
CA HIS A 36 -7.76 -12.93 -0.27
C HIS A 36 -6.70 -12.63 0.81
N LEU A 37 -5.58 -12.00 0.44
CA LEU A 37 -4.53 -11.59 1.38
C LEU A 37 -4.82 -10.23 2.04
N ASN A 38 -5.83 -9.52 1.56
CA ASN A 38 -6.22 -8.24 2.13
C ASN A 38 -7.23 -8.48 3.26
N LEU A 39 -6.79 -8.36 4.51
CA LEU A 39 -7.62 -8.60 5.70
C LEU A 39 -8.89 -7.72 5.76
N ILE A 40 -8.89 -6.57 5.07
CA ILE A 40 -10.05 -5.66 5.01
C ILE A 40 -11.11 -6.08 3.98
N GLU A 41 -10.83 -7.04 3.11
CA GLU A 41 -11.81 -7.60 2.16
C GLU A 41 -12.63 -8.75 2.78
N HIS A 42 -12.28 -9.20 4.00
CA HIS A 42 -13.00 -10.23 4.75
C HIS A 42 -14.10 -9.65 5.65
N VAL A 43 -14.73 -8.53 5.25
CA VAL A 43 -15.77 -7.81 6.01
C VAL A 43 -17.16 -8.12 5.48
#